data_AF-A0A7J8Y626-F1
#
_entry.id   AF-A0A7J8Y626-F1
#
_cell.length_a   1.000
_cell.length_b   1.000
_cell.length_c   1.000
_cell.angle_alpha   90.00
_cell.angle_beta   90.00
_cell.angle_gamma   90.00
#
_symmetry.space_group_name_H-M   'P 1'
#
loop_
_entity.id
_entity.type
_entity.pdbx_description
1 polymer ?
#
loop_
_entity_poly.entity_id
_entity_poly.type
_entity_poly.pdbx_seq_one_letter_code
_entity_poly.pdbx_strand_id
1 'polypeptide(L)'
;SRVALSRTLHCATLYLSAVRTGLEGPGLTVAQKMWYCIAAVGGQYIWARLQSFSAFRRWGDSEQRPLARRVWGLMQRIEGLYKAASFGNLLLFLYTGRYRNLIERALRARLVYESPNMNRAVSFEYLNRQLVWNEFSEMLLLLLPLLNSSTVKSVLHPFSKNKSSSSTEDDSTCPICRASPTTPYLALPCQHRYCYYCLRTRCAAAPSFRCFRCSEPVVAMQRHGSIVEHKTHNQ
;
A
#
# COMPACT_ATOMS: atom_id res chain seq x y z
N SER A 1 -58.19 -24.42 8.09
CA SER A 1 -57.33 -23.24 7.83
C SER A 1 -56.59 -22.66 9.06
N ARG A 2 -56.99 -22.94 10.32
CA ARG A 2 -56.30 -22.41 11.52
C ARG A 2 -55.05 -23.21 11.97
N VAL A 3 -54.94 -24.48 11.61
CA VAL A 3 -53.83 -25.36 12.04
C VAL A 3 -52.52 -25.08 11.28
N ALA A 4 -52.60 -24.60 10.03
CA ALA A 4 -51.42 -24.25 9.22
C ALA A 4 -50.75 -22.93 9.66
N LEU A 5 -51.52 -22.01 10.26
CA LEU A 5 -51.00 -20.73 10.75
C LEU A 5 -50.25 -20.88 12.09
N SER A 6 -50.63 -21.86 12.93
CA SER A 6 -49.98 -22.09 14.21
C SER A 6 -48.59 -22.74 14.07
N ARG A 7 -48.38 -23.56 13.04
CA ARG A 7 -47.07 -24.21 12.77
C ARG A 7 -46.06 -23.26 12.12
N THR A 8 -46.53 -22.28 11.34
CA THR A 8 -45.67 -21.27 10.72
C THR A 8 -45.18 -20.23 11.74
N LEU A 9 -45.99 -19.88 12.74
CA LEU A 9 -45.57 -19.04 13.86
C LEU A 9 -44.54 -19.72 14.79
N HIS A 10 -44.67 -21.03 15.03
CA HIS A 10 -43.65 -21.78 15.80
C HIS A 10 -42.32 -21.93 15.05
N CYS A 11 -42.34 -21.96 13.71
CA CYS A 11 -41.12 -22.05 12.89
C CYS A 11 -40.37 -20.69 12.83
N ALA A 12 -41.10 -19.58 12.85
CA ALA A 12 -40.50 -18.22 12.82
C ALA A 12 -39.81 -17.83 14.14
N THR A 13 -40.09 -18.52 15.26
CA THR A 13 -39.49 -18.19 16.56
C THR A 13 -38.13 -18.89 16.76
N LEU A 14 -37.72 -19.80 15.87
CA LEU A 14 -36.49 -20.59 15.98
C LEU A 14 -35.32 -20.06 15.13
N TYR A 15 -35.50 -18.98 14.36
CA TYR A 15 -34.47 -18.42 13.47
C TYR A 15 -33.83 -17.12 13.96
N LEU A 16 -33.94 -16.83 15.26
CA LEU A 16 -33.11 -15.84 15.95
C LEU A 16 -32.33 -16.54 17.07
N SER A 17 -31.71 -17.66 16.75
CA SER A 17 -30.53 -18.11 17.46
C SER A 17 -29.45 -17.06 17.18
N ALA A 18 -29.43 -16.01 18.00
CA ALA A 18 -28.28 -15.14 18.16
C ALA A 18 -27.06 -16.07 18.21
N VAL A 19 -26.18 -15.92 17.22
CA VAL A 19 -24.95 -16.69 17.15
C VAL A 19 -24.23 -16.39 18.45
N ARG A 20 -24.33 -17.32 19.40
CA ARG A 20 -23.59 -17.26 20.67
C ARG A 20 -22.14 -17.42 20.32
N THR A 21 -21.51 -16.34 19.86
CA THR A 21 -20.06 -16.24 19.91
C THR A 21 -19.78 -16.44 21.39
N GLY A 22 -19.09 -17.51 21.76
CA GLY A 22 -18.97 -17.91 23.16
C GLY A 22 -18.33 -16.85 24.07
N LEU A 23 -18.03 -15.67 23.54
CA LEU A 23 -17.42 -14.48 24.10
C LEU A 23 -18.43 -13.52 24.76
N GLU A 24 -19.72 -13.81 24.77
CA GLU A 24 -20.71 -13.00 25.47
C GLU A 24 -20.64 -13.28 26.99
N GLY A 25 -20.36 -12.26 27.79
CA GLY A 25 -20.27 -12.39 29.24
C GLY A 25 -20.20 -11.02 29.93
N PRO A 26 -20.50 -10.94 31.24
CA PRO A 26 -20.33 -9.71 32.00
C PRO A 26 -18.88 -9.21 31.86
N GLY A 27 -18.74 -7.93 31.53
CA GLY A 27 -17.43 -7.30 31.37
C GLY A 27 -16.58 -7.37 32.63
N LEU A 28 -15.27 -7.19 32.47
CA LEU A 28 -14.32 -7.23 33.58
C LEU A 28 -14.64 -6.15 34.62
N THR A 29 -14.66 -6.49 35.91
CA THR A 29 -14.95 -5.53 36.99
C THR A 29 -13.87 -4.43 37.05
N VAL A 30 -14.22 -3.23 37.52
CA VAL A 30 -13.29 -2.10 37.60
C VAL A 30 -12.05 -2.44 38.45
N ALA A 31 -12.24 -3.19 39.54
CA ALA A 31 -11.15 -3.68 40.38
C ALA A 31 -10.21 -4.63 39.61
N GLN A 32 -10.75 -5.55 38.80
CA GLN A 32 -9.95 -6.44 37.95
C GLN A 32 -9.21 -5.68 36.85
N LYS A 33 -9.81 -4.63 36.27
CA LYS A 33 -9.13 -3.73 35.31
C LYS A 33 -7.96 -3.01 35.98
N MET A 34 -8.16 -2.48 37.18
CA MET A 34 -7.10 -1.80 37.97
C MET A 34 -5.95 -2.75 38.30
N TRP A 35 -6.25 -3.94 38.83
CA TRP A 35 -5.23 -4.95 39.12
C TRP A 35 -4.49 -5.42 37.87
N TYR A 36 -5.17 -5.56 36.74
CA TYR A 36 -4.54 -5.88 35.47
C TYR A 36 -3.56 -4.78 35.02
N CYS A 37 -3.98 -3.51 35.04
CA CYS A 37 -3.12 -2.38 34.69
C CYS A 37 -1.92 -2.28 35.63
N ILE A 38 -2.13 -2.42 36.94
CA ILE A 38 -1.04 -2.38 37.94
C ILE A 38 -0.06 -3.54 37.71
N ALA A 39 -0.54 -4.75 37.48
CA ALA A 39 0.32 -5.92 37.26
C ALA A 39 1.08 -5.83 35.93
N ALA A 40 0.43 -5.38 34.86
CA ALA A 40 1.04 -5.28 33.53
C ALA A 40 2.09 -4.15 33.47
N VAL A 41 1.73 -2.94 33.92
CA VAL A 41 2.62 -1.78 33.88
C VAL A 41 3.64 -1.82 35.02
N GLY A 42 3.17 -2.09 36.24
CA GLY A 42 4.02 -2.19 37.42
C GLY A 42 4.99 -3.36 37.35
N GLY A 43 4.57 -4.51 36.82
CA GLY A 43 5.47 -5.65 36.60
C GLY A 43 6.61 -5.33 35.64
N GLN A 44 6.31 -4.72 34.49
CA GLN A 44 7.32 -4.30 33.51
C GLN A 44 8.24 -3.21 34.08
N TYR A 45 7.68 -2.23 34.78
CA TYR A 45 8.47 -1.16 35.40
C TYR A 45 9.39 -1.68 36.50
N ILE A 46 8.88 -2.52 37.42
CA ILE A 46 9.68 -3.13 38.48
C ILE A 46 10.78 -3.99 37.86
N TRP A 47 10.48 -4.77 36.83
CA TRP A 47 11.47 -5.59 36.13
C TRP A 47 12.56 -4.74 35.48
N ALA A 48 12.17 -3.72 34.70
CA ALA A 48 13.11 -2.80 34.07
C ALA A 48 13.94 -2.02 35.10
N ARG A 49 13.32 -1.59 36.21
CA ARG A 49 14.01 -0.88 37.29
C ARG A 49 15.01 -1.80 37.98
N LEU A 50 14.62 -3.05 38.26
CA LEU A 50 15.48 -4.04 38.90
C LEU A 50 16.65 -4.44 37.98
N GLN A 51 16.42 -4.53 36.67
CA GLN A 51 17.49 -4.71 35.69
C GLN A 51 18.43 -3.50 35.61
N SER A 52 17.90 -2.28 35.54
CA SER A 52 18.72 -1.05 35.54
C SER A 52 19.55 -0.91 36.82
N PHE A 53 18.99 -1.30 37.97
CA PHE A 53 19.68 -1.30 39.25
C PHE A 53 20.76 -2.38 39.31
N SER A 54 20.52 -3.55 38.71
CA SER A 54 21.50 -4.62 38.61
C SER A 54 22.70 -4.24 37.73
N ALA A 55 22.45 -3.54 36.62
CA ALA A 55 23.49 -3.03 35.71
C ALA A 55 24.32 -1.92 36.38
N PHE A 56 23.69 -1.00 37.10
CA PHE A 56 24.38 0.09 37.81
C PHE A 56 25.28 -0.41 38.94
N ARG A 57 24.89 -1.49 39.64
CA ARG A 57 25.68 -2.07 40.73
C ARG A 57 26.72 -3.11 40.31
N ARG A 58 26.89 -3.37 38.99
CA ARG A 58 27.87 -4.33 38.44
C ARG A 58 27.93 -5.65 39.24
N TRP A 59 26.74 -6.15 39.56
CA TRP A 59 26.50 -7.22 40.54
C TRP A 59 27.21 -8.55 40.21
N GLY A 60 27.71 -8.69 38.97
CA GLY A 60 28.48 -9.85 38.50
C GLY A 60 29.99 -9.80 38.72
N ASP A 61 30.58 -8.66 39.13
CA ASP A 61 32.05 -8.44 39.13
C ASP A 61 32.63 -8.10 40.51
N SER A 62 31.81 -7.98 41.58
CA SER A 62 32.28 -7.53 42.90
C SER A 62 32.23 -8.63 43.99
N GLU A 63 33.39 -8.93 44.55
CA GLU A 63 33.74 -10.09 45.40
C GLU A 63 33.15 -10.12 46.85
N GLN A 64 32.25 -9.23 47.31
CA GLN A 64 32.11 -9.06 48.78
C GLN A 64 30.73 -9.05 49.45
N ARG A 65 29.61 -9.52 48.84
CA ARG A 65 28.34 -9.70 49.61
C ARG A 65 27.57 -11.01 49.31
N PRO A 66 27.39 -11.92 50.28
CA PRO A 66 26.68 -13.19 50.08
C PRO A 66 25.19 -13.00 49.75
N LEU A 67 24.57 -11.93 50.24
CA LEU A 67 23.16 -11.61 49.96
C LEU A 67 22.95 -11.20 48.51
N ALA A 68 23.90 -10.48 47.93
CA ALA A 68 23.87 -10.04 46.55
C ALA A 68 23.83 -11.24 45.59
N ARG A 69 24.70 -12.23 45.81
CA ARG A 69 24.75 -13.47 45.00
C ARG A 69 23.47 -14.30 45.11
N ARG A 70 22.89 -14.39 46.31
CA ARG A 70 21.60 -15.08 46.54
C ARG A 70 20.44 -14.39 45.82
N VAL A 71 20.37 -13.05 45.91
CA VAL A 71 19.32 -12.27 45.22
C VAL A 71 19.43 -12.40 43.71
N TRP A 72 20.64 -12.35 43.15
CA TRP A 72 20.87 -12.56 41.72
C TRP A 72 20.44 -13.96 41.26
N GLY A 73 20.85 -15.01 42.00
CA GLY A 73 20.42 -16.38 41.70
C GLY A 73 18.92 -16.58 41.84
N LEU A 74 18.28 -15.97 42.84
CA LEU A 74 16.83 -16.00 43.01
C LEU A 74 16.12 -15.29 41.85
N MET A 75 16.62 -14.13 41.42
CA MET A 75 16.09 -13.37 40.28
C MET A 75 16.18 -14.19 38.98
N GLN A 76 17.32 -14.84 38.71
CA GLN A 76 17.48 -15.72 37.55
C GLN A 76 16.55 -16.93 37.60
N ARG A 77 16.34 -17.54 38.79
CA ARG A 77 15.38 -18.64 38.97
C ARG A 77 13.94 -18.18 38.74
N ILE A 78 13.57 -17.00 39.26
CA ILE A 78 12.24 -16.42 39.05
C ILE A 78 12.01 -16.15 37.56
N GLU A 79 13.01 -15.63 36.83
CA GLU A 79 12.91 -15.41 35.39
C GLU A 79 12.72 -16.73 34.63
N GLY A 80 13.52 -17.75 34.97
CA GLY A 80 13.39 -19.08 34.39
C GLY A 80 12.03 -19.72 34.66
N LEU A 81 11.56 -19.64 35.90
CA LEU A 81 10.23 -20.13 36.32
C LEU A 81 9.11 -19.37 35.61
N TYR A 82 9.22 -18.05 35.46
CA TYR A 82 8.24 -17.25 34.74
C TYR A 82 8.19 -17.63 33.25
N LYS A 83 9.34 -17.81 32.59
CA LYS A 83 9.41 -18.26 31.20
C LYS A 83 8.80 -19.66 31.02
N ALA A 84 9.14 -20.61 31.90
CA ALA A 84 8.57 -21.95 31.90
C ALA A 84 7.06 -21.94 32.13
N ALA A 85 6.58 -21.17 33.11
CA ALA A 85 5.16 -21.00 33.38
C ALA A 85 4.42 -20.33 32.21
N SER A 86 5.06 -19.36 31.53
CA SER A 86 4.49 -18.67 30.37
C SER A 86 4.37 -19.62 29.19
N PHE A 87 5.38 -20.46 28.97
CA PHE A 87 5.33 -21.50 27.94
C PHE A 87 4.25 -22.54 28.23
N GLY A 88 4.14 -23.00 29.48
CA GLY A 88 3.04 -23.88 29.89
C GLY A 88 1.66 -23.26 29.71
N ASN A 89 1.52 -21.96 29.99
CA ASN A 89 0.28 -21.22 29.74
C ASN A 89 -0.03 -21.08 28.25
N LEU A 90 0.99 -20.89 27.41
CA LEU A 90 0.84 -20.86 25.95
C LEU A 90 0.35 -22.21 25.41
N LEU A 91 0.92 -23.33 25.87
CA LEU A 91 0.47 -24.67 25.46
C LEU A 91 -0.99 -24.92 25.85
N LEU A 92 -1.38 -24.53 27.07
CA LEU A 92 -2.77 -24.61 27.52
C LEU A 92 -3.68 -23.65 26.73
N PHE A 93 -3.18 -22.48 26.34
CA PHE A 93 -3.92 -21.56 25.47
C PHE A 93 -4.12 -22.16 24.08
N LEU A 94 -3.13 -22.82 23.48
CA LEU A 94 -3.27 -23.46 22.18
C LEU A 94 -4.24 -24.65 22.23
N TYR A 95 -4.29 -25.36 23.36
CA TYR A 95 -5.22 -26.48 23.53
C TYR A 95 -6.67 -26.02 23.83
N THR A 96 -6.84 -24.98 24.65
CA THR A 96 -8.17 -24.60 25.21
C THR A 96 -8.70 -23.24 24.71
N GLY A 97 -7.86 -22.41 24.09
CA GLY A 97 -8.22 -21.13 23.47
C GLY A 97 -8.68 -19.99 24.38
N ARG A 98 -8.58 -20.10 25.72
CA ARG A 98 -9.25 -19.15 26.64
C ARG A 98 -8.45 -17.96 27.16
N TYR A 99 -7.20 -18.15 27.60
CA TYR A 99 -6.41 -17.09 28.28
C TYR A 99 -5.01 -16.98 27.69
N ARG A 100 -4.62 -15.79 27.21
CA ARG A 100 -3.34 -15.59 26.52
C ARG A 100 -2.19 -15.39 27.50
N ASN A 101 -2.42 -14.68 28.61
CA ASN A 101 -1.39 -14.39 29.60
C ASN A 101 -1.63 -15.07 30.97
N LEU A 102 -0.55 -15.31 31.72
CA LEU A 102 -0.60 -15.79 33.11
C LEU A 102 -1.38 -14.83 34.02
N ILE A 103 -1.19 -13.53 33.83
CA ILE A 103 -1.86 -12.47 34.60
C ILE A 103 -3.37 -12.50 34.31
N GLU A 104 -3.76 -12.72 33.06
CA GLU A 104 -5.17 -12.86 32.65
C GLU A 104 -5.79 -14.13 33.26
N ARG A 105 -5.03 -15.23 33.32
CA ARG A 105 -5.47 -16.47 33.96
C ARG A 105 -5.62 -16.31 35.48
N ALA A 106 -4.69 -15.62 36.15
CA ALA A 106 -4.75 -15.36 37.59
C ALA A 106 -5.95 -14.46 37.95
N LEU A 107 -6.22 -13.44 37.13
CA LEU A 107 -7.35 -12.53 37.31
C LEU A 107 -8.68 -13.07 36.76
N ARG A 108 -8.66 -14.25 36.12
CA ARG A 108 -9.77 -14.82 35.33
C ARG A 108 -10.37 -13.79 34.36
N ALA A 109 -9.51 -12.94 33.81
CA ALA A 109 -9.89 -11.91 32.86
C ALA A 109 -10.10 -12.57 31.51
N ARG A 110 -11.36 -12.74 31.12
CA ARG A 110 -11.74 -13.26 29.81
C ARG A 110 -11.77 -12.11 28.81
N LEU A 111 -11.15 -12.29 27.64
CA LEU A 111 -11.27 -11.35 26.54
C LEU A 111 -12.69 -11.47 25.96
N VAL A 112 -13.58 -10.58 26.41
CA VAL A 112 -14.95 -10.43 25.92
C VAL A 112 -15.01 -9.17 25.07
N TYR A 113 -15.64 -9.25 23.90
CA TYR A 113 -15.87 -8.06 23.07
C TYR A 113 -16.78 -7.09 23.81
N GLU A 114 -16.32 -5.86 24.04
CA GLU A 114 -17.10 -4.81 24.68
C GLU A 114 -18.33 -4.42 23.85
N SER A 115 -18.25 -4.57 22.53
CA SER A 115 -19.39 -4.46 21.62
C SER A 115 -19.22 -5.45 20.44
N PRO A 116 -20.13 -6.43 20.27
CA PRO A 116 -20.12 -7.33 19.10
C PRO A 116 -20.54 -6.62 17.80
N ASN A 117 -21.10 -5.41 17.90
CA ASN A 117 -21.66 -4.65 16.79
C ASN A 117 -20.71 -3.57 16.26
N MET A 118 -19.40 -3.82 16.24
CA MET A 118 -18.55 -3.04 15.34
C MET A 118 -18.86 -3.51 13.93
N ASN A 119 -19.86 -2.84 13.35
CA ASN A 119 -20.20 -2.88 11.95
C ASN A 119 -18.88 -2.85 11.19
N ARG A 120 -18.48 -4.00 10.62
CA ARG A 120 -17.54 -4.07 9.51
C ARG A 120 -18.24 -3.45 8.30
N ALA A 121 -18.67 -2.21 8.46
CA ALA A 121 -18.89 -1.29 7.37
C ALA A 121 -17.50 -1.07 6.80
N VAL A 122 -17.08 -2.02 5.96
CA VAL A 122 -16.16 -1.72 4.86
C VAL A 122 -16.69 -0.40 4.31
N SER A 123 -15.88 0.65 4.37
CA SER A 123 -16.29 1.99 3.97
C SER A 123 -16.67 1.96 2.50
N PHE A 124 -17.94 1.65 2.23
CA PHE A 124 -18.49 1.56 0.88
C PHE A 124 -18.25 2.87 0.13
N GLU A 125 -18.15 4.00 0.84
CA GLU A 125 -17.74 5.28 0.28
C GLU A 125 -16.37 5.25 -0.42
N TYR A 126 -15.36 4.60 0.17
CA TYR A 126 -14.00 4.57 -0.40
C TYR A 126 -13.91 3.53 -1.53
N LEU A 127 -14.54 2.37 -1.35
CA LEU A 127 -14.55 1.29 -2.33
C LEU A 127 -15.33 1.69 -3.60
N ASN A 128 -16.46 2.39 -3.43
CA ASN A 128 -17.28 2.85 -4.54
C ASN A 128 -16.62 4.03 -5.30
N ARG A 129 -15.86 4.90 -4.61
CA ARG A 129 -15.01 5.90 -5.27
C ARG A 129 -13.90 5.26 -6.10
N GLN A 130 -13.27 4.21 -5.58
CA GLN A 130 -12.21 3.49 -6.29
C GLN A 130 -12.71 2.87 -7.61
N LEU A 131 -13.93 2.31 -7.59
CA LEU A 131 -14.57 1.69 -8.76
C LEU A 131 -14.87 2.74 -9.83
N VAL A 132 -15.44 3.88 -9.44
CA VAL A 132 -15.71 4.99 -10.37
C VAL A 132 -14.43 5.50 -11.03
N TRP A 133 -13.36 5.69 -10.26
CA TRP A 133 -12.10 6.19 -10.82
C TRP A 133 -11.41 5.20 -11.76
N ASN A 134 -11.50 3.90 -11.47
CA ASN A 134 -10.91 2.87 -12.31
C ASN A 134 -11.60 2.82 -13.69
N GLU A 135 -12.93 2.69 -13.70
CA GLU A 135 -13.72 2.66 -14.95
C GLU A 135 -13.58 3.96 -15.75
N PHE A 136 -13.53 5.11 -15.07
CA PHE A 136 -13.32 6.40 -15.72
C PHE A 136 -11.94 6.49 -16.39
N SER A 137 -10.90 5.93 -15.77
CA SER A 137 -9.55 5.94 -16.34
C SER A 137 -9.42 5.03 -17.56
N GLU A 138 -10.11 3.88 -17.58
CA GLU A 138 -10.16 3.00 -18.75
C GLU A 138 -10.89 3.67 -19.93
N MET A 139 -12.02 4.34 -19.68
CA MET A 139 -12.70 5.14 -20.70
C MET A 139 -11.81 6.28 -21.21
N LEU A 140 -11.10 6.97 -20.32
CA LEU A 140 -10.21 8.07 -20.70
C LEU A 140 -9.02 7.57 -21.52
N LEU A 141 -8.45 6.41 -21.21
CA LEU A 141 -7.38 5.78 -21.98
C LEU A 141 -7.83 5.30 -23.36
N LEU A 142 -9.12 5.01 -23.56
CA LEU A 142 -9.70 4.74 -24.88
C LEU A 142 -9.99 6.03 -25.65
N LEU A 143 -10.28 7.12 -24.95
CA LEU A 143 -10.49 8.44 -25.56
C LEU A 143 -9.16 9.16 -25.89
N LEU A 144 -8.11 8.98 -25.08
CA LEU A 144 -6.81 9.65 -25.24
C LEU A 144 -6.18 9.47 -26.64
N PRO A 145 -6.23 8.28 -27.27
CA PRO A 145 -5.73 8.05 -28.63
C PRO A 145 -6.68 8.57 -29.72
N LEU A 146 -7.97 8.72 -29.41
CA LEU A 146 -9.00 9.24 -30.32
C LEU A 146 -9.10 10.77 -30.27
N LEU A 147 -8.64 11.38 -29.17
CA LEU A 147 -8.52 12.82 -28.99
C LEU A 147 -7.38 13.33 -29.88
N ASN A 148 -7.76 13.71 -31.09
CA ASN A 148 -6.90 14.37 -32.05
C ASN A 148 -6.12 15.50 -31.37
N SER A 149 -4.79 15.49 -31.50
CA SER A 149 -3.91 16.53 -30.97
C SER A 149 -4.35 17.95 -31.38
N SER A 150 -5.07 18.12 -32.49
CA SER A 150 -5.59 19.42 -32.93
C SER A 150 -6.72 19.99 -32.06
N THR A 151 -7.65 19.17 -31.55
CA THR A 151 -8.78 19.66 -30.72
C THR A 151 -8.33 20.00 -29.31
N VAL A 152 -7.47 19.18 -28.71
CA VAL A 152 -6.91 19.45 -27.37
C VAL A 152 -6.01 20.70 -27.39
N LYS A 153 -5.25 20.91 -28.47
CA LYS A 153 -4.48 22.15 -28.67
C LYS A 153 -5.36 23.38 -28.77
N SER A 154 -6.53 23.31 -29.43
CA SER A 154 -7.44 24.46 -29.53
C SER A 154 -8.10 24.84 -28.20
N VAL A 155 -8.35 23.87 -27.32
CA VAL A 155 -8.94 24.09 -25.98
C VAL A 155 -7.90 24.56 -24.96
N LEU A 156 -6.63 24.15 -25.11
CA LEU A 156 -5.53 24.55 -24.23
C LEU A 156 -4.80 25.83 -24.68
N HIS A 157 -5.12 26.38 -25.86
CA HIS A 157 -4.49 27.62 -26.37
C HIS A 157 -4.93 28.98 -25.75
N PRO A 158 -5.86 29.11 -24.78
CA PRO A 158 -6.11 30.42 -24.16
C PRO A 158 -4.91 30.93 -23.35
N PHE A 159 -3.95 30.07 -22.96
CA PHE A 159 -2.92 30.41 -21.98
C PHE A 159 -1.50 30.58 -22.51
N SER A 160 -1.28 30.54 -23.82
CA SER A 160 0.05 30.82 -24.38
C SER A 160 -0.03 31.63 -25.66
N LYS A 161 -0.16 32.95 -25.48
CA LYS A 161 0.20 33.92 -26.51
C LYS A 161 0.83 35.10 -25.79
N ASN A 162 2.15 35.25 -25.93
CA ASN A 162 2.82 36.54 -26.07
C ASN A 162 4.26 36.37 -26.57
N LYS A 163 4.55 37.02 -27.72
CA LYS A 163 5.85 37.59 -28.16
C LYS A 163 6.97 36.58 -28.51
N SER A 164 7.74 36.73 -29.59
CA SER A 164 8.00 37.85 -30.51
C SER A 164 8.60 37.34 -31.83
N SER A 165 8.34 38.11 -32.89
CA SER A 165 8.94 38.07 -34.22
C SER A 165 10.47 37.98 -34.25
N SER A 166 11.01 36.98 -34.94
CA SER A 166 12.30 37.08 -35.64
C SER A 166 12.27 36.12 -36.83
N SER A 167 12.32 36.71 -38.02
CA SER A 167 12.43 36.06 -39.31
C SER A 167 13.81 35.43 -39.49
N THR A 168 13.92 34.12 -39.32
CA THR A 168 14.89 33.26 -39.99
C THR A 168 14.25 31.87 -40.07
N GLU A 169 14.03 31.40 -41.29
CA GLU A 169 13.36 30.15 -41.63
C GLU A 169 13.75 29.01 -40.68
N ASP A 170 12.78 28.59 -39.88
CA ASP A 170 12.92 27.62 -38.79
C ASP A 170 13.02 26.19 -39.35
N ASP A 171 14.18 25.88 -39.94
CA ASP A 171 14.53 24.56 -40.47
C ASP A 171 14.83 23.53 -39.35
N SER A 172 14.94 24.01 -38.11
CA SER A 172 15.23 23.20 -36.92
C SER A 172 13.97 22.73 -36.17
N THR A 173 12.79 23.23 -36.54
CA THR A 173 11.52 22.90 -35.87
C THR A 173 10.78 21.77 -36.58
N CYS A 174 10.07 20.94 -35.80
CA CYS A 174 9.25 19.87 -36.36
C CYS A 174 7.98 20.46 -36.98
N PRO A 175 7.67 20.20 -38.27
CA PRO A 175 6.50 20.79 -38.94
C PRO A 175 5.16 20.28 -38.42
N ILE A 176 5.13 19.19 -37.64
CA ILE A 176 3.91 18.59 -37.10
C ILE A 176 3.51 19.24 -35.76
N CYS A 177 4.48 19.47 -34.86
CA CYS A 177 4.21 20.04 -33.54
C CYS A 177 4.67 21.49 -33.38
N ARG A 178 5.40 22.04 -34.37
CA ARG A 178 6.01 23.38 -34.36
C ARG A 178 6.85 23.68 -33.11
N ALA A 179 7.39 22.63 -32.50
CA ALA A 179 8.29 22.71 -31.36
C ALA A 179 9.67 22.19 -31.75
N SER A 180 10.70 22.62 -31.01
CA SER A 180 12.05 22.09 -31.13
C SER A 180 12.11 20.63 -30.62
N PRO A 181 12.46 19.64 -31.47
CA PRO A 181 12.48 18.24 -31.06
C PRO A 181 13.60 17.95 -30.06
N THR A 182 13.25 17.47 -28.85
CA THR A 182 14.22 16.95 -27.86
C THR A 182 14.97 15.71 -28.39
N THR A 183 14.26 14.86 -29.15
CA THR A 183 14.82 13.67 -29.81
C THR A 183 14.57 13.75 -31.33
N PRO A 184 15.49 14.37 -32.09
CA PRO A 184 15.32 14.55 -33.53
C PRO A 184 15.51 13.28 -34.35
N TYR A 185 14.59 13.04 -35.26
CA TYR A 185 14.64 11.99 -36.28
C TYR A 185 14.55 12.59 -37.68
N LEU A 186 15.20 11.94 -38.64
CA LEU A 186 15.21 12.30 -40.05
C LEU A 186 14.29 11.34 -40.83
N ALA A 187 13.48 11.90 -41.71
CA ALA A 187 12.67 11.14 -42.66
C ALA A 187 13.49 10.83 -43.91
N LEU A 188 13.77 9.57 -44.19
CA LEU A 188 14.51 9.15 -45.39
C LEU A 188 13.53 8.90 -46.55
N PRO A 189 13.84 9.37 -47.78
CA PRO A 189 15.15 9.90 -48.25
C PRO A 189 15.33 11.41 -48.09
N CYS A 190 14.29 12.18 -47.77
CA CYS A 190 14.31 13.65 -47.82
C CYS A 190 15.10 14.36 -46.71
N GLN A 191 15.58 13.64 -45.70
CA GLN A 191 16.36 14.14 -44.55
C GLN A 191 15.74 15.29 -43.74
N HIS A 192 14.44 15.54 -43.85
CA HIS A 192 13.77 16.55 -43.03
C HIS A 192 13.62 16.09 -41.57
N ARG A 193 13.76 17.04 -40.64
CA ARG A 193 13.79 16.82 -39.19
C ARG A 193 12.39 16.80 -38.57
N TYR A 194 12.14 15.81 -37.73
CA TYR A 194 10.90 15.60 -36.98
C TYR A 194 11.18 15.18 -35.53
N CYS A 195 10.20 15.33 -34.64
CA CYS A 195 10.21 14.63 -33.36
C CYS A 195 10.01 13.12 -33.59
N TYR A 196 10.68 12.28 -32.80
CA TYR A 196 10.48 10.83 -32.79
C TYR A 196 8.98 10.44 -32.77
N TYR A 197 8.23 10.97 -31.80
CA TYR A 197 6.80 10.67 -31.65
C TYR A 197 5.98 11.13 -32.86
N CYS A 198 6.18 12.35 -33.33
CA CYS A 198 5.40 12.89 -34.45
C CYS A 198 5.61 12.11 -35.75
N LEU A 199 6.85 11.72 -36.04
CA LEU A 199 7.15 10.92 -37.23
C LEU A 199 6.60 9.49 -37.09
N ARG A 200 6.85 8.84 -35.95
CA ARG A 200 6.43 7.45 -35.72
C ARG A 200 4.91 7.29 -35.70
N THR A 201 4.18 8.20 -35.06
CA THR A 201 2.71 8.17 -35.03
C THR A 201 2.12 8.33 -36.44
N ARG A 202 2.71 9.18 -37.29
CA ARG A 202 2.22 9.39 -38.65
C ARG A 202 2.51 8.21 -39.58
N CYS A 203 3.73 7.64 -39.51
CA CYS A 203 4.05 6.43 -40.28
C CYS A 203 3.23 5.21 -39.82
N ALA A 204 2.87 5.13 -38.54
CA ALA A 204 2.01 4.06 -38.03
C ALA A 204 0.54 4.24 -38.44
N ALA A 205 0.05 5.48 -38.47
CA ALA A 205 -1.33 5.79 -38.85
C ALA A 205 -1.58 5.66 -40.35
N ALA A 206 -0.58 5.98 -41.18
CA ALA A 206 -0.65 5.87 -42.63
C ALA A 206 0.64 5.23 -43.17
N PRO A 207 0.58 4.01 -43.73
CA PRO A 207 1.76 3.32 -44.26
C PRO A 207 2.41 4.05 -45.44
N SER A 208 1.66 4.92 -46.14
CA SER A 208 2.15 5.77 -47.23
C SER A 208 2.33 7.23 -46.78
N PHE A 209 2.87 7.46 -45.59
CA PHE A 209 3.08 8.81 -45.07
C PHE A 209 4.09 9.59 -45.94
N ARG A 210 3.71 10.83 -46.28
CA ARG A 210 4.54 11.77 -47.06
C ARG A 210 5.05 12.89 -46.16
N CYS A 211 6.30 13.29 -46.38
CA CYS A 211 6.94 14.38 -45.67
C CYS A 211 6.14 15.69 -45.81
N PHE A 212 5.94 16.43 -44.72
CA PHE A 212 5.21 17.70 -44.73
C PHE A 212 5.99 18.86 -45.38
N ARG A 213 7.33 18.75 -45.52
CA ARG A 213 8.16 19.79 -46.16
C ARG A 213 8.29 19.61 -47.67
N CYS A 214 8.50 18.37 -48.13
CA CYS A 214 8.79 18.10 -49.55
C CYS A 214 7.82 17.11 -50.23
N SER A 215 6.79 16.62 -49.52
CA SER A 215 5.82 15.65 -50.03
C SER A 215 6.36 14.29 -50.48
N GLU A 216 7.64 14.01 -50.24
CA GLU A 216 8.30 12.73 -50.55
C GLU A 216 7.81 11.61 -49.61
N PRO A 217 7.55 10.38 -50.10
CA PRO A 217 7.22 9.24 -49.25
C PRO A 217 8.34 8.93 -48.26
N VAL A 218 7.97 8.76 -46.99
CA VAL A 218 8.91 8.40 -45.93
C VAL A 218 9.07 6.89 -45.91
N VAL A 219 10.23 6.41 -46.35
CA VAL A 219 10.55 4.96 -46.43
C VAL A 219 11.11 4.45 -45.11
N ALA A 220 11.93 5.26 -44.45
CA ALA A 220 12.57 4.91 -43.19
C ALA A 220 12.75 6.13 -42.28
N MET A 221 12.94 5.87 -40.99
CA MET A 221 13.24 6.90 -39.99
C MET A 221 14.59 6.63 -39.35
N GLN A 222 15.44 7.64 -39.25
CA GLN A 222 16.78 7.53 -38.65
C GLN A 222 16.95 8.57 -37.55
N ARG A 223 17.66 8.21 -36.46
CA ARG A 223 17.98 9.17 -35.40
C ARG A 223 19.03 10.16 -35.91
N HIS A 224 18.78 11.46 -35.76
CA HIS A 224 19.76 12.47 -36.13
C HIS A 224 20.99 12.34 -35.19
N GLY A 225 22.17 12.15 -35.77
CA GLY A 225 23.43 11.94 -35.03
C GLY A 225 23.80 10.48 -34.74
N SER A 226 23.11 9.48 -35.29
CA SER A 226 23.67 8.11 -35.32
C SER A 226 24.75 8.04 -36.41
N ILE A 227 26.01 8.29 -36.04
CA ILE A 227 27.15 7.88 -36.86
C ILE A 227 27.12 6.35 -36.89
N VAL A 228 26.63 5.79 -38.00
CA VAL A 228 26.83 4.37 -38.32
C VAL A 228 28.04 4.35 -39.23
N GLU A 229 29.23 4.12 -38.67
CA GLU A 229 30.40 3.77 -39.46
C GLU A 229 30.10 2.46 -40.20
N HIS A 230 29.78 2.56 -41.49
CA HIS A 230 29.88 1.44 -42.40
C HIS A 230 31.36 1.10 -42.55
N LYS A 231 31.88 0.14 -41.78
CA LYS A 231 33.07 -0.61 -42.20
C LYS A 231 32.69 -1.43 -43.42
N THR A 232 32.92 -0.87 -44.60
CA THR A 232 33.00 -1.64 -45.84
C THR A 232 34.21 -2.56 -45.74
N HIS A 233 33.96 -3.83 -45.41
CA HIS A 233 34.96 -4.89 -45.63
C HIS A 233 34.97 -5.14 -47.14
N ASN A 234 35.83 -4.41 -47.86
CA ASN A 234 36.22 -4.78 -49.22
C ASN A 234 37.32 -5.84 -49.13
N GLN A 235 37.28 -6.73 -50.11
CA GLN A 235 38.11 -7.92 -50.36
C GLN A 235 39.59 -7.80 -49.99
#